data_AF-A0A931RT58-F1
#
_entry.id   AF-A0A931RT58-F1
#
_cell.length_a   1.000
_cell.length_b   1.000
_cell.length_c   1.000
_cell.angle_alpha   90.00
_cell.angle_beta   90.00
_cell.angle_gamma   90.00
#
_symmetry.space_group_name_H-M   'P 1'
#
loop_
_entity.id
_entity.type
_entity.pdbx_description
1 polymer ?
#
loop_
_entity_poly.entity_id
_entity_poly.type
_entity_poly.pdbx_seq_one_letter_code
_entity_poly.pdbx_strand_id
1 'polypeptide(L)'
;MLKIVSILALFLLLPHSALAQSERVADGKFIIISSALVGSTIFDLKSTFYFLDNCPINLRCRETNTLISPLVNRGRLVTYSVLMAVDAGAIAYSYHLKRDNNRIWWLVPLAMTAMHSYGGVHNYRIALSWR
;
A
#
# COMPACT_ATOMS: atom_id res chain seq x y z
N MET A 1 22.21 -25.98 -13.94
CA MET A 1 21.60 -24.77 -13.36
C MET A 1 20.44 -25.14 -12.44
N LEU A 2 20.72 -25.77 -11.29
CA LEU A 2 19.67 -26.31 -10.40
C LEU A 2 20.14 -26.26 -8.93
N LYS A 3 20.49 -25.08 -8.42
CA LYS A 3 20.93 -24.92 -7.01
C LYS A 3 20.42 -23.65 -6.29
N ILE A 4 19.57 -22.83 -6.92
CA ILE A 4 19.13 -21.55 -6.31
C ILE A 4 17.74 -21.66 -5.65
N VAL A 5 16.94 -22.68 -5.98
CA VAL A 5 15.56 -22.82 -5.45
C VAL A 5 15.50 -23.33 -4.00
N SER A 6 16.58 -23.90 -3.47
CA SER A 6 16.55 -24.55 -2.14
C SER A 6 16.75 -23.64 -0.93
N ILE A 7 17.14 -22.37 -1.11
CA ILE A 7 17.42 -21.48 0.04
C ILE A 7 16.14 -20.80 0.57
N LEU A 8 15.12 -20.58 -0.27
CA LEU A 8 13.88 -19.92 0.17
C LEU A 8 12.98 -20.83 1.03
N ALA A 9 13.03 -22.14 0.83
CA ALA A 9 12.20 -23.10 1.55
C ALA A 9 12.72 -23.42 2.97
N LEU A 10 14.01 -23.17 3.24
CA LEU A 10 14.64 -23.58 4.49
C LEU A 10 14.37 -22.61 5.67
N PHE A 11 13.91 -21.38 5.40
CA PHE A 11 13.47 -20.45 6.44
C PHE A 11 12.06 -20.73 6.98
N LEU A 12 11.29 -21.62 6.34
CA LEU A 12 9.92 -21.96 6.74
C LEU A 12 9.81 -23.15 7.70
N LEU A 13 10.93 -23.81 8.04
CA LEU A 13 10.93 -25.05 8.82
C LEU A 13 11.67 -24.96 10.16
N LEU A 14 12.10 -23.77 10.59
CA LEU A 14 12.63 -23.63 11.95
C LEU A 14 11.46 -23.57 12.95
N PRO A 15 11.29 -24.59 13.82
CA PRO A 15 10.30 -24.55 14.87
C PRO A 15 10.67 -23.39 15.79
N HIS A 16 9.85 -22.35 15.81
CA HIS A 16 9.95 -21.25 16.75
C HIS A 16 9.63 -21.81 18.14
N SER A 17 10.66 -22.35 18.79
CA SER A 17 10.61 -22.77 20.18
C SER A 17 9.99 -21.66 21.01
N ALA A 18 8.90 -22.03 21.66
CA ALA A 18 8.16 -21.31 22.67
C ALA A 18 9.08 -20.56 23.65
N LEU A 19 9.32 -19.28 23.35
CA LEU A 19 9.53 -18.29 24.38
C LEU A 19 8.23 -17.50 24.44
N ALA A 20 7.64 -17.42 25.63
CA ALA A 20 6.54 -16.54 25.97
C ALA A 20 7.00 -15.07 25.83
N GLN A 21 7.23 -14.64 24.59
CA GLN A 21 7.48 -13.27 24.21
C GLN A 21 6.08 -12.64 24.22
N SER A 22 5.80 -11.73 25.16
CA SER A 22 4.56 -10.95 25.14
C SER A 22 4.31 -10.52 23.70
N GLU A 23 3.17 -10.91 23.11
CA GLU A 23 2.90 -10.68 21.69
C GLU A 23 3.13 -9.21 21.39
N ARG A 24 4.22 -8.89 20.67
CA ARG A 24 4.54 -7.50 20.35
C ARG A 24 3.45 -7.04 19.38
N VAL A 25 2.78 -5.92 19.69
CA VAL A 25 1.76 -5.34 18.80
C VAL A 25 2.35 -5.17 17.39
N ALA A 26 3.56 -4.62 17.31
CA ALA A 26 4.36 -4.51 16.09
C ALA A 26 5.14 -5.81 15.77
N ASP A 27 4.43 -6.94 15.70
CA ASP A 27 4.99 -8.19 15.17
C ASP A 27 5.18 -8.13 13.64
N GLY A 28 5.76 -9.21 13.09
CA GLY A 28 5.98 -9.32 11.64
C GLY A 28 4.70 -9.17 10.80
N LYS A 29 3.55 -9.65 11.27
CA LYS A 29 2.27 -9.51 10.54
C LYS A 29 1.84 -8.05 10.48
N PHE A 30 1.95 -7.32 11.59
CA PHE A 30 1.63 -5.90 11.64
C PHE A 30 2.54 -5.09 10.70
N ILE A 31 3.85 -5.37 10.73
CA ILE A 31 4.84 -4.69 9.88
C ILE A 31 4.55 -4.97 8.41
N ILE A 32 4.29 -6.22 8.02
CA ILE A 32 4.00 -6.59 6.63
C ILE A 32 2.75 -5.87 6.13
N ILE A 33 1.65 -5.89 6.88
CA ILE A 33 0.39 -5.26 6.47
C ILE A 33 0.54 -3.74 6.38
N SER A 34 1.21 -3.11 7.34
CA SER A 34 1.47 -1.67 7.33
C SER A 34 2.39 -1.26 6.18
N SER A 35 3.42 -2.06 5.89
CA SER A 35 4.33 -1.82 4.77
C SER A 35 3.63 -2.00 3.43
N ALA A 36 2.73 -3.00 3.33
CA ALA A 36 1.93 -3.22 2.13
C ALA A 36 1.01 -2.03 1.85
N LEU A 37 0.37 -1.46 2.89
CA LEU A 37 -0.42 -0.24 2.77
C LEU A 37 0.43 0.89 2.17
N VAL A 38 1.50 1.30 2.84
CA VAL A 38 2.36 2.41 2.40
C VAL A 38 2.90 2.17 0.99
N GLY A 39 3.36 0.94 0.71
CA GLY A 39 3.88 0.56 -0.61
C GLY A 39 2.81 0.68 -1.70
N SER A 40 1.59 0.21 -1.44
CA SER A 40 0.48 0.31 -2.38
C SER A 40 0.03 1.75 -2.62
N THR A 41 -0.03 2.60 -1.58
CA THR A 41 -0.35 4.02 -1.72
C THR A 41 0.68 4.75 -2.57
N ILE A 42 1.98 4.49 -2.36
CA ILE A 42 3.05 5.06 -3.19
C ILE A 42 2.92 4.57 -4.64
N PHE A 43 2.62 3.28 -4.85
CA PHE A 43 2.41 2.73 -6.18
C PHE A 43 1.24 3.40 -6.92
N ASP A 44 0.10 3.57 -6.24
CA ASP A 44 -1.09 4.26 -6.76
C ASP A 44 -0.81 5.73 -7.09
N LEU A 45 -0.09 6.44 -6.23
CA LEU A 45 0.30 7.82 -6.50
C LEU A 45 1.25 7.92 -7.69
N LYS A 46 2.27 7.06 -7.78
CA LYS A 46 3.19 7.04 -8.92
C LYS A 46 2.46 6.74 -10.22
N SER A 47 1.56 5.77 -10.21
CA SER A 47 0.79 5.42 -11.40
C SER A 47 -0.17 6.54 -11.81
N THR A 48 -0.79 7.23 -10.84
CA THR A 48 -1.68 8.38 -11.07
C THR A 48 -0.93 9.49 -11.81
N PHE A 49 0.21 9.93 -11.27
CA PHE A 49 0.99 10.98 -11.92
C PHE A 49 1.61 10.52 -13.23
N TYR A 50 2.01 9.26 -13.35
CA TYR A 50 2.47 8.71 -14.61
C TYR A 50 1.36 8.75 -15.68
N PHE A 51 0.14 8.36 -15.34
CA PHE A 51 -1.03 8.46 -16.23
C PHE A 51 -1.29 9.90 -16.67
N LEU A 52 -1.29 10.85 -15.73
CA LEU A 52 -1.55 12.26 -16.05
C LEU A 52 -0.45 12.87 -16.93
N ASP A 53 0.82 12.57 -16.64
CA ASP A 53 1.96 13.11 -17.39
C ASP A 53 2.07 12.53 -18.81
N ASN A 54 1.53 11.34 -19.04
CA ASN A 54 1.53 10.69 -20.36
C ASN A 54 0.18 10.84 -21.10
N CYS A 55 -0.69 11.74 -20.63
CA CYS A 55 -1.95 12.01 -21.29
C CYS A 55 -1.74 12.56 -22.72
N PRO A 56 -2.35 11.96 -23.76
CA PRO A 56 -2.30 12.48 -25.12
C PRO A 56 -2.85 13.91 -25.19
N ILE A 57 -2.23 14.77 -26.00
CA ILE A 57 -2.60 16.20 -26.12
C ILE A 57 -4.04 16.42 -26.59
N ASN A 58 -4.63 15.44 -27.29
CA ASN A 58 -6.01 15.45 -27.77
C ASN A 58 -7.02 14.92 -26.75
N LEU A 59 -6.58 14.47 -25.57
CA LEU A 59 -7.44 13.96 -24.50
C LEU A 59 -7.36 14.86 -23.27
N ARG A 60 -8.47 14.93 -22.53
CA ARG A 60 -8.52 15.60 -21.22
C ARG A 60 -8.48 14.54 -20.12
N CYS A 61 -7.29 14.20 -19.66
CA CYS A 61 -7.11 13.28 -18.53
C CYS A 61 -7.25 14.03 -17.20
N ARG A 62 -7.88 13.39 -16.22
CA ARG A 62 -8.01 13.91 -14.86
C ARG A 62 -8.12 12.77 -13.87
N GLU A 63 -7.74 13.03 -12.63
CA GLU A 63 -8.10 12.18 -11.50
C GLU A 63 -9.63 12.18 -11.35
N THR A 64 -10.24 10.99 -11.46
CA THR A 64 -11.70 10.82 -11.43
C THR A 64 -12.25 10.73 -10.00
N ASN A 65 -11.42 10.35 -9.03
CA ASN A 65 -11.80 10.35 -7.63
C ASN A 65 -12.00 11.79 -7.14
N THR A 66 -13.25 12.17 -6.87
CA THR A 66 -13.62 13.53 -6.44
C THR A 66 -12.99 13.96 -5.12
N LEU A 67 -12.65 13.02 -4.24
CA LEU A 67 -11.97 13.31 -2.97
C LEU A 67 -10.47 13.59 -3.18
N ILE A 68 -9.84 12.89 -4.13
CA ILE A 68 -8.40 12.97 -4.36
C ILE A 68 -8.02 13.99 -5.43
N SER A 69 -8.90 14.23 -6.41
CA SER A 69 -8.68 15.17 -7.51
C SER A 69 -8.24 16.58 -7.05
N PRO A 70 -8.83 17.20 -6.01
CA PRO A 70 -8.34 18.49 -5.51
C PRO A 70 -6.90 18.45 -5.00
N LEU A 71 -6.46 17.32 -4.42
CA LEU A 71 -5.09 17.14 -3.93
C LEU A 71 -4.12 16.94 -5.09
N VAL A 72 -4.51 16.16 -6.10
CA VAL A 72 -3.70 15.92 -7.31
C VAL A 72 -3.49 17.23 -8.08
N ASN A 73 -4.53 18.06 -8.19
CA ASN A 73 -4.43 19.38 -8.84
C ASN A 73 -3.52 20.37 -8.09
N ARG A 74 -3.28 20.16 -6.78
CA ARG A 74 -2.29 20.93 -5.99
C ARG A 74 -0.86 20.41 -6.13
N GLY A 75 -0.67 19.32 -6.88
CA GLY A 75 0.64 18.76 -7.22
C GLY A 75 1.11 17.65 -6.27
N ARG A 76 2.14 16.94 -6.75
CA ARG A 76 2.69 15.72 -6.14
C ARG A 76 2.97 15.86 -4.66
N LEU A 77 3.68 16.91 -4.25
CA LEU A 77 4.09 17.07 -2.85
C LEU A 77 2.89 17.08 -1.90
N VAL A 78 1.86 17.87 -2.22
CA VAL A 78 0.65 17.98 -1.40
C VAL A 78 -0.09 16.64 -1.36
N THR A 79 -0.24 15.96 -2.50
CA THR A 79 -0.93 14.67 -2.56
C THR A 79 -0.21 13.60 -1.72
N TYR A 80 1.11 13.50 -1.85
CA TYR A 80 1.92 12.55 -1.07
C TYR A 80 1.83 12.86 0.43
N SER A 81 2.01 14.13 0.83
CA SER A 81 1.97 14.50 2.25
C SER A 81 0.63 14.17 2.90
N VAL A 82 -0.49 14.48 2.21
CA VAL A 82 -1.82 14.21 2.76
C VAL A 82 -2.10 12.71 2.83
N LEU A 83 -1.84 11.93 1.78
CA LEU A 83 -2.12 10.49 1.81
C LEU A 83 -1.20 9.73 2.77
N MET A 84 0.08 10.12 2.90
CA MET A 84 0.96 9.52 3.90
C MET A 84 0.51 9.82 5.33
N ALA A 85 -0.08 11.00 5.58
CA ALA A 85 -0.69 11.31 6.87
C ALA A 85 -1.93 10.44 7.15
N VAL A 86 -2.74 10.17 6.12
CA VAL A 86 -3.88 9.24 6.23
C VAL A 86 -3.42 7.81 6.51
N ASP A 87 -2.39 7.32 5.81
CA ASP A 87 -1.80 6.00 6.06
C ASP A 87 -1.26 5.88 7.48
N ALA A 88 -0.56 6.91 7.97
CA ALA A 88 -0.07 6.95 9.34
C ALA A 88 -1.22 6.87 10.36
N GLY A 89 -2.33 7.57 10.11
CA GLY A 89 -3.54 7.49 10.93
C GLY A 89 -4.17 6.10 10.92
N ALA A 90 -4.27 5.46 9.76
CA ALA A 90 -4.79 4.09 9.62
C ALA A 90 -3.91 3.06 10.34
N ILE A 91 -2.58 3.20 10.24
CA ILE A 91 -1.61 2.36 10.94
C ILE A 91 -1.70 2.57 12.45
N ALA A 92 -1.80 3.81 12.92
CA ALA A 92 -1.95 4.11 14.35
C ALA A 92 -3.26 3.53 14.91
N TYR A 93 -4.38 3.69 14.19
CA TYR A 93 -5.66 3.10 14.57
C TYR A 93 -5.58 1.57 14.62
N SER A 94 -4.97 0.96 13.60
CA SER A 94 -4.72 -0.49 13.55
C SER A 94 -3.87 -0.96 14.73
N TYR A 95 -2.83 -0.20 15.10
CA TYR A 95 -1.98 -0.49 16.25
C TYR A 95 -2.80 -0.50 17.54
N HIS A 96 -3.65 0.51 17.76
CA HIS A 96 -4.51 0.58 18.95
C HIS A 96 -5.47 -0.61 19.02
N LEU A 97 -6.16 -0.93 17.92
CA LEU A 97 -7.04 -2.10 17.87
C LEU A 97 -6.31 -3.40 18.21
N LYS A 98 -5.10 -3.58 17.65
CA LYS A 98 -4.32 -4.79 17.90
C LYS A 98 -3.83 -4.87 19.34
N ARG A 99 -3.37 -3.75 19.91
CA ARG A 99 -2.97 -3.65 21.33
C ARG A 99 -4.11 -4.06 22.25
N ASP A 100 -5.35 -3.70 21.89
CA ASP A 100 -6.55 -3.99 22.67
C ASP A 100 -7.12 -5.39 22.33
N ASN A 101 -6.34 -6.27 21.69
CA ASN A 101 -6.68 -7.63 21.27
C ASN A 101 -7.89 -7.73 20.31
N ASN A 102 -8.22 -6.66 19.60
CA ASN A 102 -9.32 -6.66 18.64
C ASN A 102 -8.92 -7.37 17.35
N ARG A 103 -9.65 -8.44 16.96
CA ARG A 103 -9.37 -9.29 15.79
C ARG A 103 -9.50 -8.61 14.43
N ILE A 104 -10.09 -7.41 14.36
CA ILE A 104 -10.27 -6.66 13.11
C ILE A 104 -9.19 -5.59 12.85
N TRP A 105 -8.11 -5.56 13.63
CA TRP A 105 -7.04 -4.57 13.49
C TRP A 105 -6.48 -4.45 12.07
N TRP A 106 -6.44 -5.54 11.31
CA TRP A 106 -5.87 -5.61 9.95
C TRP A 106 -6.84 -5.14 8.87
N LEU A 107 -8.13 -4.99 9.18
CA LEU A 107 -9.17 -4.81 8.17
C LEU A 107 -8.99 -3.51 7.38
N VAL A 108 -8.81 -2.39 8.08
CA VAL A 108 -8.62 -1.06 7.46
C VAL A 108 -7.38 -1.03 6.56
N PRO A 109 -6.15 -1.34 7.05
CA PRO A 109 -4.97 -1.27 6.20
C PRO A 109 -5.02 -2.27 5.04
N LEU A 110 -5.61 -3.46 5.21
CA LEU A 110 -5.76 -4.42 4.11
C LEU A 110 -6.74 -3.92 3.03
N ALA A 111 -7.88 -3.34 3.43
CA ALA A 111 -8.85 -2.78 2.49
C ALA A 111 -8.24 -1.62 1.69
N MET A 112 -7.54 -0.70 2.36
CA MET A 112 -6.82 0.39 1.69
C MET A 112 -5.73 -0.14 0.75
N THR A 113 -4.98 -1.18 1.17
CA THR A 113 -3.97 -1.83 0.32
C THR A 113 -4.57 -2.35 -0.99
N ALA A 114 -5.72 -3.02 -0.90
CA ALA A 114 -6.41 -3.55 -2.08
C ALA A 114 -6.89 -2.44 -3.01
N MET A 115 -7.48 -1.36 -2.46
CA MET A 115 -7.93 -0.21 -3.23
C MET A 115 -6.79 0.48 -3.98
N HIS A 116 -5.69 0.80 -3.28
CA HIS A 116 -4.52 1.44 -3.89
C HIS A 116 -3.82 0.54 -4.90
N SER A 117 -3.73 -0.77 -4.63
CA SER A 117 -3.18 -1.71 -5.61
C SER A 117 -4.02 -1.76 -6.89
N TYR A 118 -5.35 -1.75 -6.77
CA TYR A 118 -6.26 -1.69 -7.91
C TYR A 118 -6.10 -0.38 -8.70
N GLY A 119 -6.13 0.78 -8.03
CA GLY A 119 -5.92 2.09 -8.67
C GLY A 119 -4.56 2.16 -9.38
N GLY A 120 -3.52 1.69 -8.71
CA GLY A 120 -2.18 1.45 -9.22
C GLY A 120 -2.16 0.75 -10.59
N VAL A 121 -2.74 -0.45 -10.63
CA VAL A 121 -2.81 -1.27 -11.85
C VAL A 121 -3.70 -0.61 -12.92
N HIS A 122 -4.84 -0.03 -12.52
CA HIS A 122 -5.78 0.62 -13.43
C HIS A 122 -5.13 1.78 -14.18
N ASN A 123 -4.46 2.68 -13.47
CA ASN A 123 -3.78 3.84 -14.04
C ASN A 123 -2.67 3.43 -15.03
N TYR A 124 -1.84 2.44 -14.66
CA TYR A 124 -0.81 1.95 -15.57
C TYR A 124 -1.38 1.28 -16.82
N ARG A 125 -2.44 0.48 -16.69
CA ARG A 125 -3.09 -0.16 -17.85
C ARG A 125 -3.59 0.87 -18.85
N ILE A 126 -4.23 1.95 -18.37
CA ILE A 126 -4.71 3.00 -19.27
C ILE A 126 -3.52 3.73 -19.90
N ALA A 127 -2.53 4.15 -19.10
CA ALA A 127 -1.37 4.89 -19.61
C ALA A 127 -0.57 4.09 -20.66
N LEU A 128 -0.46 2.77 -20.49
CA LEU A 128 0.21 1.89 -21.45
C LEU A 128 -0.61 1.64 -22.71
N SER A 129 -1.94 1.80 -22.68
CA SER A 129 -2.80 1.64 -23.86
C SER A 129 -2.71 2.80 -24.86
N TRP A 130 -2.02 3.89 -24.51
CA TRP A 130 -1.83 5.06 -25.36
C TRP A 130 -0.49 5.08 -26.11
N ARG A 131 0.37 4.10 -25.86
CA ARG A 131 1.63 3.90 -26.58
C ARG A 131 1.38 3.06 -27.82
#